data_AF-A0A972QV68-F1
#
_entry.id   AF-A0A972QV68-F1
#
_cell.length_a   1.000
_cell.length_b   1.000
_cell.length_c   1.000
_cell.angle_alpha   90.00
_cell.angle_beta   90.00
_cell.angle_gamma   90.00
#
_symmetry.space_group_name_H-M   'P 1'
#
loop_
_entity.id
_entity.type
_entity.pdbx_description
1 polymer ?
#
loop_
_entity_poly.entity_id
_entity_poly.type
_entity_poly.pdbx_seq_one_letter_code
_entity_poly.pdbx_strand_id
1 'polypeptide(L)'
;MCKKVQKEPNIRNHKIFKVVEYAFNNPYFTETDVKEACGLTEQEFRIIVNKTMVCDTRILKRNKDGNIPKWYMGSDSFFNYLEYLELKEARESAKTARNVALWAIGISAFLAFGSIITQVIGLVECN
;
A
#
# COMPACT_ATOMS: atom_id res chain seq x y z
N MET A 1 15.74 -26.77 -2.59
CA MET A 1 15.67 -25.31 -2.84
C MET A 1 14.84 -24.66 -1.74
N CYS A 2 15.49 -24.03 -0.76
CA CYS A 2 14.84 -23.36 0.36
C CYS A 2 14.06 -22.13 -0.12
N LYS A 3 12.73 -22.18 -0.06
CA LYS A 3 11.90 -20.97 -0.15
C LYS A 3 12.17 -20.14 1.09
N LYS A 4 13.03 -19.13 0.98
CA LYS A 4 13.04 -18.01 1.94
C LYS A 4 11.68 -17.34 1.80
N VAL A 5 10.76 -17.68 2.69
CA VAL A 5 9.58 -16.87 2.95
C VAL A 5 10.13 -15.55 3.47
N GLN A 6 10.30 -14.57 2.59
CA GLN A 6 10.44 -13.19 2.99
C GLN A 6 9.20 -12.89 3.83
N LYS A 7 9.36 -12.85 5.15
CA LYS A 7 8.39 -12.21 6.03
C LYS A 7 8.32 -10.78 5.53
N GLU A 8 7.27 -10.49 4.75
CA GLU A 8 6.95 -9.13 4.36
C GLU A 8 6.95 -8.28 5.64
N PRO A 9 7.61 -7.12 5.66
CA PRO A 9 7.45 -6.20 6.77
C PRO A 9 5.95 -5.95 6.93
N ASN A 10 5.46 -6.08 8.15
CA ASN A 10 4.05 -5.88 8.48
C ASN A 10 3.70 -4.40 8.29
N ILE A 11 3.46 -4.01 7.04
CA ILE A 11 3.18 -2.63 6.58
C ILE A 11 1.85 -2.10 7.15
N ARG A 12 1.01 -2.97 7.73
CA ARG A 12 -0.31 -2.60 8.26
C ARG A 12 -0.27 -1.60 9.43
N ASN A 13 0.90 -1.33 10.02
CA ASN A 13 1.02 -0.54 11.26
C ASN A 13 2.04 0.61 11.22
N HIS A 14 2.43 1.12 10.06
CA HIS A 14 3.24 2.35 10.06
C HIS A 14 2.34 3.55 10.31
N LYS A 15 2.30 4.04 11.56
CA LYS A 15 1.57 5.24 12.00
C LYS A 15 1.81 6.46 11.07
N ILE A 16 2.94 6.48 10.38
CA ILE A 16 3.28 7.44 9.31
C ILE A 16 2.20 7.48 8.22
N PHE A 17 1.79 6.33 7.67
CA PHE A 17 0.80 6.30 6.59
C PHE A 17 -0.58 6.77 7.07
N LYS A 18 -0.96 6.48 8.32
CA LYS A 18 -2.20 7.01 8.91
C LYS A 18 -2.18 8.53 9.01
N VAL A 19 -1.04 9.10 9.40
CA VAL A 19 -0.86 10.56 9.47
C VAL A 19 -0.95 11.19 8.08
N VAL A 20 -0.34 10.56 7.09
CA VAL A 20 -0.37 11.01 5.69
C VAL A 20 -1.77 10.89 5.09
N GLU A 21 -2.49 9.79 5.34
CA GLU A 21 -3.87 9.59 4.91
C GLU A 21 -4.83 10.58 5.59
N TYR A 22 -4.62 10.87 6.87
CA TYR A 22 -5.37 11.91 7.58
C TYR A 22 -5.12 13.30 6.98
N ALA A 23 -3.85 13.63 6.71
CA ALA A 23 -3.43 14.89 6.10
C ALA A 23 -3.91 15.04 4.64
N PHE A 24 -4.10 13.94 3.92
CA PHE A 24 -4.70 13.95 2.59
C PHE A 24 -6.18 14.35 2.63
N ASN A 25 -6.93 13.83 3.60
CA ASN A 25 -8.35 14.14 3.78
C ASN A 25 -8.59 15.51 4.46
N ASN A 26 -7.61 16.01 5.21
CA ASN A 26 -7.68 17.27 5.94
C ASN A 26 -6.49 18.15 5.52
N PRO A 27 -6.66 19.12 4.60
CA PRO A 27 -5.54 19.90 4.06
C PRO A 27 -4.86 20.79 5.12
N TYR A 28 -5.57 21.14 6.19
CA TYR A 28 -5.06 21.89 7.32
C TYR A 28 -5.52 21.23 8.61
N PHE A 29 -4.58 20.97 9.52
CA PHE A 29 -4.86 20.36 10.81
C PHE A 29 -3.94 20.91 11.90
N THR A 30 -4.38 20.74 13.15
CA THR A 30 -3.55 21.03 14.32
C THR A 30 -2.84 19.76 14.81
N GLU A 31 -1.82 19.97 15.62
CA GLU A 31 -1.08 18.88 16.26
C GLU A 31 -1.97 18.01 17.16
N THR A 32 -2.91 18.62 17.86
CA THR A 32 -3.91 17.94 18.68
C THR A 32 -4.80 17.03 17.86
N ASP A 33 -5.32 17.51 16.72
CA ASP A 33 -6.24 16.74 15.87
C ASP A 33 -5.57 15.48 15.33
N VAL A 34 -4.31 15.59 14.87
CA VAL A 34 -3.58 14.45 14.32
C VAL A 34 -3.22 13.44 15.40
N LYS A 35 -2.79 13.90 16.59
CA LYS A 35 -2.46 13.01 17.70
C LYS A 35 -3.67 12.20 18.14
N GLU A 36 -4.82 12.86 18.25
CA GLU A 36 -6.09 12.22 18.62
C GLU A 36 -6.54 11.25 17.52
N ALA A 37 -6.59 11.68 16.26
CA ALA A 37 -7.06 10.85 15.15
C ALA A 37 -6.15 9.64 14.88
N CYS A 38 -4.84 9.78 15.06
CA CYS A 38 -3.87 8.74 14.74
C CYS A 38 -3.36 7.96 15.95
N GLY A 39 -3.74 8.33 17.18
CA GLY A 39 -3.27 7.69 18.42
C GLY A 39 -1.76 7.78 18.60
N LEU A 40 -1.20 8.98 18.39
CA LEU A 40 0.25 9.23 18.44
C LEU A 40 0.66 9.79 19.79
N THR A 41 1.83 9.39 20.25
CA THR A 41 2.54 10.10 21.31
C THR A 41 3.21 11.37 20.79
N GLU A 42 3.54 12.29 21.70
CA GLU A 42 4.27 13.54 21.41
C GLU A 42 5.55 13.30 20.59
N GLN A 43 6.34 12.31 21.01
CA GLN A 43 7.63 11.99 20.40
C GLN A 43 7.45 11.40 19.00
N GLU A 44 6.49 10.49 18.83
CA GLU A 44 6.17 9.91 17.53
C GLU A 44 5.69 10.98 16.55
N PHE A 45 4.80 11.87 17.01
CA PHE A 45 4.32 12.98 16.19
C PHE A 45 5.48 13.84 15.68
N ARG A 46 6.40 14.27 16.55
CA ARG A 46 7.57 15.07 16.14
C ARG A 46 8.45 14.37 15.10
N ILE A 47 8.70 13.07 15.29
CA ILE A 47 9.54 12.29 14.35
C ILE A 47 8.87 12.19 12.98
N ILE A 48 7.56 11.93 12.96
CA ILE A 48 6.80 11.73 11.73
C ILE A 48 6.62 13.06 10.99
N VAL A 49 6.23 14.11 11.71
CA VAL A 49 5.95 15.43 11.17
C VAL A 49 7.20 16.07 10.58
N ASN A 50 8.34 16.00 11.27
CA ASN A 50 9.60 16.52 10.71
C ASN A 50 10.02 15.83 9.40
N LYS A 51 9.54 14.60 9.16
CA LYS A 51 9.83 13.86 7.93
C LYS A 51 8.78 14.05 6.84
N THR A 52 7.56 14.42 7.19
CA THR A 52 6.42 14.33 6.27
C THR A 52 5.59 15.59 6.08
N MET A 53 5.60 16.48 7.07
CA MET A 53 4.70 17.62 7.13
C MET A 53 5.50 18.92 7.15
N VAL A 54 4.87 19.98 6.66
CA VAL A 54 5.45 21.32 6.65
C VAL A 54 4.56 22.22 7.51
N CYS A 55 5.19 22.96 8.43
CA CYS A 55 4.50 23.98 9.21
C CYS A 55 4.37 25.25 8.37
N ASP A 56 3.18 25.86 8.34
CA ASP A 56 3.04 27.16 7.69
C ASP A 56 3.72 28.26 8.51
N THR A 57 4.97 28.53 8.17
CA THR A 57 5.80 29.56 8.81
C THR A 57 5.28 30.98 8.59
N ARG A 58 4.36 31.20 7.63
CA ARG A 58 3.71 32.51 7.43
C ARG A 58 2.77 32.84 8.57
N ILE A 59 2.13 31.83 9.17
CA ILE A 59 1.28 31.96 10.35
C ILE A 59 2.14 32.25 11.59
N LEU A 60 3.33 31.63 11.69
CA LEU A 60 4.26 31.86 12.81
C LEU A 60 4.78 33.30 12.87
N LYS A 61 5.08 33.93 11.73
CA LYS A 61 5.56 35.33 11.69
C LYS A 61 4.48 36.36 12.01
N ARG A 62 3.20 36.00 11.92
CA ARG A 62 2.05 36.88 12.20
C ARG A 62 1.50 36.72 13.61
N ASN A 63 2.15 35.91 14.45
CA ASN A 63 1.57 35.45 15.71
C ASN A 63 1.71 36.46 16.87
N LYS A 64 1.11 37.64 16.69
CA LYS A 64 0.73 38.51 17.82
C LYS A 64 -0.63 38.13 18.41
N ASP A 65 -1.42 37.31 17.73
CA ASP A 65 -2.86 37.12 18.02
C ASP A 65 -3.23 35.74 18.60
N GLY A 66 -2.25 34.90 18.97
CA GLY A 66 -2.54 33.59 19.59
C GLY A 66 -3.10 32.52 18.64
N ASN A 67 -2.83 32.65 17.34
CA ASN A 67 -3.27 31.65 16.36
C ASN A 67 -2.45 30.36 16.49
N ILE A 68 -3.16 29.24 16.58
CA ILE A 68 -2.59 27.89 16.67
C ILE A 68 -1.87 27.57 15.34
N PRO A 69 -0.61 27.09 15.36
CA PRO A 69 0.12 26.74 14.14
C PRO A 69 -0.61 25.64 13.37
N LYS A 70 -0.92 25.90 12.11
CA LYS A 70 -1.52 24.93 11.19
C LYS A 70 -0.44 24.20 10.42
N TRP A 71 -0.60 22.89 10.28
CA TRP A 71 0.26 22.01 9.52
C TRP A 71 -0.42 21.60 8.22
N TYR A 72 0.39 21.37 7.19
CA TYR A 72 -0.07 20.84 5.90
C TYR A 72 0.92 19.79 5.40
N MET A 73 0.47 18.97 4.45
CA MET A 73 1.29 17.91 3.88
C MET A 73 2.33 18.47 2.89
N GLY A 74 3.59 18.06 3.05
CA GLY A 74 4.63 18.39 2.08
C GLY A 74 4.41 17.66 0.75
N SER A 75 4.82 18.28 -0.36
CA SER A 75 4.72 17.69 -1.70
C SER A 75 5.43 16.34 -1.80
N ASP A 76 6.58 16.18 -1.15
CA ASP A 76 7.33 14.93 -1.21
C ASP A 76 6.58 13.79 -0.52
N SER A 77 5.87 14.09 0.57
CA SER A 77 5.04 13.09 1.27
C SER A 77 3.80 12.72 0.49
N PHE A 78 3.25 13.67 -0.28
CA PHE A 78 2.19 13.40 -1.23
C PHE A 78 2.64 12.38 -2.29
N PHE A 79 3.79 12.60 -2.93
CA PHE A 79 4.30 11.69 -3.95
C PHE A 79 4.68 10.32 -3.39
N ASN A 80 5.32 10.27 -2.22
CA ASN A 80 5.62 9.01 -1.54
C ASN A 80 4.35 8.20 -1.20
N TYR A 81 3.25 8.89 -0.88
CA TYR A 81 1.96 8.24 -0.65
C TYR A 81 1.36 7.69 -1.93
N LEU A 82 1.42 8.44 -3.04
CA LEU A 82 0.97 7.96 -4.34
C LEU A 82 1.76 6.73 -4.79
N GLU A 83 3.09 6.76 -4.70
CA GLU A 83 3.94 5.61 -5.02
C GLU A 83 3.57 4.39 -4.17
N TYR A 84 3.27 4.60 -2.89
CA TYR A 84 2.79 3.53 -2.03
C TYR A 84 1.45 2.94 -2.49
N LEU A 85 0.48 3.78 -2.90
CA LEU A 85 -0.80 3.33 -3.44
C LEU A 85 -0.62 2.55 -4.74
N GLU A 86 0.20 3.05 -5.66
CA GLU A 86 0.52 2.37 -6.92
C GLU A 86 1.16 1.01 -6.68
N LEU A 87 2.13 0.93 -5.77
CA LEU A 87 2.78 -0.34 -5.40
C LEU A 87 1.78 -1.32 -4.76
N LYS A 88 0.83 -0.82 -3.95
CA LYS A 88 -0.21 -1.64 -3.35
C LYS A 88 -1.13 -2.22 -4.43
N GLU A 89 -1.58 -1.40 -5.35
CA GLU A 89 -2.45 -1.81 -6.46
C GLU A 89 -1.74 -2.77 -7.42
N ALA A 90 -0.48 -2.50 -7.76
CA ALA A 90 0.34 -3.38 -8.59
C ALA A 90 0.50 -4.77 -7.94
N ARG A 91 0.67 -4.83 -6.61
CA ARG A 91 0.73 -6.11 -5.87
C ARG A 91 -0.60 -6.86 -5.87
N GLU A 92 -1.71 -6.16 -5.71
CA GLU A 92 -3.04 -6.77 -5.78
C GLU A 92 -3.34 -7.31 -7.17
N SER A 93 -3.03 -6.53 -8.20
CA SER A 93 -3.14 -6.93 -9.61
C SER A 93 -2.26 -8.14 -9.93
N ALA A 94 -1.01 -8.17 -9.44
CA ALA A 94 -0.11 -9.31 -9.61
C ALA A 94 -0.63 -10.59 -8.94
N LYS A 95 -1.28 -10.48 -7.76
CA LYS A 95 -1.91 -11.64 -7.09
C LYS A 95 -3.08 -12.19 -7.93
N THR A 96 -3.91 -11.31 -8.46
CA THR A 96 -5.03 -11.70 -9.33
C THR A 96 -4.52 -12.35 -10.61
N ALA A 97 -3.55 -11.73 -11.29
CA ALA A 97 -2.93 -12.30 -12.49
C ALA A 97 -2.29 -13.67 -12.24
N ARG A 98 -1.65 -13.85 -11.09
CA ARG A 98 -1.08 -15.15 -10.70
C ARG A 98 -2.17 -16.22 -10.53
N ASN A 99 -3.31 -15.90 -9.93
CA ASN A 99 -4.42 -16.84 -9.79
C ASN A 99 -5.00 -17.22 -11.15
N VAL A 100 -5.18 -16.24 -12.04
CA VAL A 100 -5.63 -16.49 -13.42
C VAL A 100 -4.64 -17.38 -14.17
N ALA A 101 -3.33 -17.13 -14.04
CA ALA A 101 -2.30 -17.95 -14.66
C ALA A 101 -2.32 -19.40 -14.13
N LEU A 102 -2.53 -19.60 -12.82
CA LEU A 102 -2.67 -20.94 -12.24
C LEU A 102 -3.89 -21.69 -12.80
N TRP A 103 -5.03 -21.00 -12.97
CA TRP A 103 -6.20 -21.58 -13.62
C TRP A 103 -5.93 -21.95 -15.07
N ALA A 104 -5.27 -21.07 -15.83
CA ALA A 104 -4.92 -21.33 -17.23
C ALA A 104 -3.98 -22.54 -17.38
N ILE A 105 -2.99 -22.67 -16.49
CA ILE A 105 -2.10 -23.84 -16.44
C ILE A 105 -2.90 -25.10 -16.15
N GLY A 106 -3.85 -25.06 -15.20
CA GLY A 106 -4.71 -26.19 -14.86
C GLY A 106 -5.55 -26.67 -16.06
N ILE A 107 -6.20 -25.74 -16.76
CA ILE A 107 -7.01 -26.05 -17.95
C ILE A 107 -6.14 -26.66 -19.07
N SER A 108 -4.98 -26.06 -19.31
CA SER A 108 -4.05 -26.53 -20.35
C SER A 108 -3.53 -27.93 -20.06
N ALA A 109 -3.17 -28.21 -18.80
CA ALA A 109 -2.75 -29.54 -18.37
C ALA A 109 -3.87 -30.58 -18.57
N PHE A 110 -5.10 -30.23 -18.16
CA PHE A 110 -6.25 -31.12 -18.32
C PHE A 110 -6.55 -31.47 -19.78
N LEU A 111 -6.53 -30.46 -20.68
CA LEU A 111 -6.71 -30.67 -22.11
C LEU A 111 -5.62 -31.57 -22.72
N ALA A 112 -4.36 -31.36 -22.32
CA ALA A 112 -3.25 -32.19 -22.78
C ALA A 112 -3.42 -33.66 -22.38
N PHE A 113 -3.85 -33.93 -21.14
CA PHE A 113 -4.16 -35.30 -20.71
C PHE A 113 -5.34 -35.92 -21.48
N GLY A 114 -6.41 -35.15 -21.73
CA GLY A 114 -7.54 -35.62 -22.54
C GLY A 114 -7.14 -36.00 -23.97
N SER A 115 -6.24 -35.22 -24.59
CA SER A 115 -5.69 -35.52 -25.92
C SER A 115 -4.90 -36.83 -25.95
N ILE A 116 -4.14 -37.14 -24.88
CA ILE A 116 -3.35 -38.38 -24.82
C ILE A 116 -4.29 -39.58 -24.68
N ILE A 117 -5.30 -39.49 -23.82
CA ILE A 117 -6.25 -40.60 -23.57
C ILE A 117 -7.02 -40.94 -24.86
N THR A 118 -7.54 -39.93 -25.55
CA THR A 118 -8.28 -40.13 -26.81
C THR A 118 -7.41 -40.78 -27.89
N GLN A 119 -6.14 -40.41 -27.99
CA GLN A 119 -5.18 -41.06 -28.90
C GLN A 119 -4.95 -42.53 -28.54
N VAL A 120 -4.78 -42.87 -27.26
CA VAL A 120 -4.54 -44.26 -26.83
C VAL A 120 -5.79 -45.12 -27.04
N ILE A 121 -6.98 -44.63 -26.72
CA ILE A 121 -8.24 -45.39 -26.92
C ILE A 121 -8.49 -45.63 -28.41
N GLY A 122 -8.33 -44.61 -29.26
CA GLY A 122 -8.49 -44.77 -30.71
C GLY A 122 -7.50 -45.75 -31.33
N LEU A 123 -6.31 -45.91 -30.73
CA LEU A 123 -5.31 -46.88 -31.18
C LEU A 123 -5.65 -48.32 -30.76
N VAL A 124 -6.37 -48.51 -29.65
CA VAL A 124 -6.84 -49.83 -29.20
C VAL A 124 -8.03 -50.34 -30.02
N GLU A 125 -8.94 -49.46 -30.45
CA GLU A 125 -10.09 -49.86 -31.28
C GLU A 125 -9.71 -50.22 -32.74
N CYS A 126 -8.53 -49.81 -33.21
CA CYS A 126 -8.03 -50.11 -34.56
C CYS A 126 -7.21 -51.41 -34.67
N ASN A 127 -7.04 -52.16 -33.58
CA ASN A 127 -6.25 -53.41 -33.52
C ASN A 127 -7.16 -54.60 -33.21
#